data_AF-A0A5B0D5T6-F1
#
_entry.id   AF-A0A5B0D5T6-F1
#
_cell.length_a   1.000
_cell.length_b   1.000
_cell.length_c   1.000
_cell.angle_alpha   90.00
_cell.angle_beta   90.00
_cell.angle_gamma   90.00
#
_symmetry.space_group_name_H-M   'P 1'
#
loop_
_entity.id
_entity.type
_entity.pdbx_description
1 polymer ?
#
loop_
_entity_poly.entity_id
_entity_poly.type
_entity_poly.pdbx_seq_one_letter_code
_entity_poly.pdbx_strand_id
1 'polypeptide(L)'
;MQLGDGLAIVEEVGRFRRGERRGDDGRIRIDVEWREISPWAVENGLLTIFPLARSDGSDDAQEKMTALHRSLEMDFVHYFGGGGFHAESPLDPDDGYGARLSRDPRISLPRAVWRVSDYAFTLVRAADPQVAGATTLSLHMFPADWRWPDRTNANTKRAASRRRRMAKQVQEVEIDWTWPVGADGSGA
;
A
#
# COMPACT_ATOMS: atom_id res chain seq x y z
N MET A 1 -18.30 -4.29 -2.81
CA MET A 1 -18.44 -3.06 -2.00
C MET A 1 -17.11 -2.33 -1.89
N GLN A 2 -17.12 -0.99 -1.90
CA GLN A 2 -15.94 -0.13 -1.80
C GLN A 2 -15.97 0.67 -0.49
N LEU A 3 -14.82 0.79 0.19
CA LEU A 3 -14.63 1.48 1.47
C LEU A 3 -13.76 2.73 1.39
N GLY A 4 -12.94 2.84 0.35
CA GLY A 4 -11.97 3.94 0.25
C GLY A 4 -11.69 4.32 -1.18
N ASP A 5 -11.33 5.59 -1.35
CA ASP A 5 -10.74 6.12 -2.56
C ASP A 5 -9.22 6.09 -2.41
N GLY A 6 -8.57 5.18 -3.15
CA GLY A 6 -7.12 5.01 -3.10
C GLY A 6 -6.37 6.28 -3.49
N LEU A 7 -6.90 7.08 -4.42
CA LEU A 7 -6.25 8.32 -4.85
C LEU A 7 -6.29 9.36 -3.73
N ALA A 8 -7.47 9.58 -3.13
CA ALA A 8 -7.63 10.52 -2.03
C ALA A 8 -6.72 10.18 -0.84
N ILE A 9 -6.55 8.89 -0.53
CA ILE A 9 -5.63 8.43 0.53
C ILE A 9 -4.19 8.84 0.22
N VAL A 10 -3.69 8.53 -0.98
CA VAL A 10 -2.30 8.86 -1.36
C VAL A 10 -2.07 10.36 -1.41
N GLU A 11 -3.03 11.13 -1.92
CA GLU A 11 -2.97 12.60 -1.93
C GLU A 11 -2.86 13.17 -0.51
N GLU A 12 -3.69 12.70 0.43
CA GLU A 12 -3.67 13.16 1.82
C GLU A 12 -2.34 12.80 2.51
N VAL A 13 -1.79 11.60 2.26
CA VAL A 13 -0.43 11.25 2.73
C VAL A 13 0.61 12.22 2.14
N GLY A 14 0.50 12.55 0.85
CA GLY A 14 1.36 13.51 0.20
C GLY A 14 1.29 14.90 0.83
N ARG A 15 0.09 15.40 1.13
CA ARG A 15 -0.14 16.69 1.82
C ARG A 15 0.50 16.70 3.20
N PHE A 16 0.28 15.62 3.96
CA PHE A 16 0.88 15.47 5.27
C PHE A 16 2.41 15.56 5.21
N ARG A 17 3.05 14.85 4.29
CA ARG A 17 4.52 14.84 4.17
C ARG A 17 5.12 16.15 3.68
N ARG A 18 4.33 16.98 2.97
CA ARG A 18 4.72 18.36 2.64
C ARG A 18 4.54 19.34 3.80
N GLY A 19 4.02 18.88 4.95
CA GLY A 19 3.76 19.73 6.12
C GLY A 19 2.57 20.67 5.92
N GLU A 20 1.65 20.33 5.00
CA GLU A 20 0.49 21.15 4.68
C GLU A 20 -0.62 21.04 5.73
N ARG A 21 -0.59 19.98 6.56
CA ARG A 21 -1.51 19.81 7.69
C ARG A 21 -1.02 20.56 8.92
N ARG A 22 -1.90 21.36 9.52
CA ARG A 22 -1.67 22.03 10.79
C ARG A 22 -2.51 21.39 11.89
N GLY A 23 -1.93 21.26 13.09
CA GLY A 23 -2.69 20.91 14.29
C GLY A 23 -3.58 22.07 14.74
N ASP A 24 -4.40 21.84 15.76
CA ASP A 24 -5.28 22.86 16.36
C ASP A 24 -4.49 24.07 16.90
N ASP A 25 -3.20 23.88 17.19
CA ASP A 25 -2.26 24.90 17.63
C ASP A 25 -1.59 25.68 16.48
N GLY A 26 -1.96 25.40 15.22
CA GLY A 26 -1.41 26.03 14.01
C GLY A 26 -0.02 25.53 13.60
N ARG A 27 0.58 24.56 14.31
CA ARG A 27 1.90 23.99 13.97
C ARG A 27 1.76 22.86 12.96
N ILE A 28 2.83 22.58 12.21
CA ILE A 28 2.88 21.43 11.29
C ILE A 28 2.69 20.17 12.13
N ARG A 29 1.69 19.36 11.77
CA ARG A 29 1.45 18.08 12.42
C ARG A 29 2.51 17.08 11.94
N ILE A 30 3.22 16.44 12.88
CA ILE A 30 4.34 15.51 12.58
C ILE A 30 3.94 14.04 12.78
N ASP A 31 2.88 13.80 13.55
CA ASP A 31 2.32 12.46 13.76
C ASP A 31 1.00 12.29 12.98
N VAL A 32 0.92 11.24 12.14
CA VAL A 32 -0.30 10.83 11.44
C VAL A 32 -0.94 9.67 12.18
N GLU A 33 -2.21 9.82 12.52
CA GLU A 33 -3.07 8.67 12.78
C GLU A 33 -3.67 8.24 11.44
N TRP A 34 -3.18 7.13 10.86
CA TRP A 34 -3.62 6.68 9.53
C TRP A 34 -5.13 6.40 9.48
N ARG A 35 -5.72 6.08 10.63
CA ARG A 35 -7.16 5.89 10.81
C ARG A 35 -7.98 7.17 10.62
N GLU A 36 -7.39 8.36 10.76
CA GLU A 36 -8.05 9.61 10.39
C GLU A 36 -8.18 9.77 8.87
N ILE A 37 -7.28 9.15 8.08
CA ILE A 37 -7.33 9.17 6.61
C ILE A 37 -8.28 8.09 6.10
N SER A 38 -8.21 6.90 6.71
CA SER A 38 -9.10 5.79 6.41
C SER A 38 -9.41 5.03 7.69
N PRO A 39 -10.66 5.06 8.20
CA PRO A 39 -11.03 4.42 9.46
C PRO A 39 -10.69 2.92 9.54
N TRP A 40 -10.53 2.28 8.38
CA TRP A 40 -10.24 0.87 8.21
C TRP A 40 -8.75 0.55 8.03
N ALA A 41 -7.87 1.55 8.17
CA ALA A 41 -6.43 1.35 8.06
C ALA A 41 -5.93 0.34 9.11
N VAL A 42 -5.15 -0.63 8.64
CA VAL A 42 -4.48 -1.65 9.45
C VAL A 42 -2.99 -1.32 9.50
N GLU A 43 -2.45 -1.18 10.70
CA GLU A 43 -1.05 -0.80 10.93
C GLU A 43 -0.26 -2.01 11.46
N ASN A 44 0.58 -2.59 10.60
CA ASN A 44 1.41 -3.76 10.89
C ASN A 44 2.89 -3.33 10.93
N GLY A 45 3.26 -2.57 11.96
CA GLY A 45 4.60 -2.02 12.13
C GLY A 45 4.89 -0.91 11.12
N LEU A 46 5.77 -1.16 10.14
CA LEU A 46 6.12 -0.19 9.10
C LEU A 46 5.25 -0.30 7.84
N LEU A 47 4.36 -1.30 7.79
CA LEU A 47 3.38 -1.46 6.73
C LEU A 47 2.03 -0.95 7.21
N THR A 48 1.41 -0.07 6.42
CA THR A 48 0.01 0.31 6.58
C THR A 48 -0.78 -0.24 5.40
N ILE A 49 -1.87 -0.94 5.68
CA ILE A 49 -2.78 -1.51 4.69
C ILE A 49 -4.08 -0.71 4.75
N PHE A 50 -4.50 -0.19 3.61
CA PHE A 50 -5.79 0.49 3.44
C PHE A 50 -6.72 -0.42 2.63
N PRO A 51 -7.71 -1.08 3.25
CA PRO A 51 -8.74 -1.80 2.51
C PRO A 51 -9.53 -0.84 1.61
N LEU A 52 -9.63 -1.15 0.32
CA LEU A 52 -10.31 -0.29 -0.66
C LEU A 52 -11.62 -0.90 -1.13
N ALA A 53 -11.63 -2.18 -1.53
CA ALA A 53 -12.81 -2.83 -2.06
C ALA A 53 -12.79 -4.35 -1.83
N ARG A 54 -13.98 -4.94 -1.81
CA ARG A 54 -14.22 -6.39 -1.76
C ARG A 54 -15.28 -6.78 -2.78
N SER A 55 -15.04 -7.81 -3.57
CA SER A 55 -16.05 -8.43 -4.43
C SER A 55 -16.82 -9.49 -3.65
N ASP A 56 -18.07 -9.77 -4.02
CA ASP A 56 -18.85 -10.87 -3.44
C ASP A 56 -18.57 -12.23 -4.13
N GLY A 57 -17.74 -12.23 -5.19
CA GLY A 57 -17.38 -13.42 -5.95
C GLY A 57 -18.19 -13.63 -7.21
N SER A 58 -19.23 -12.82 -7.46
CA SER A 58 -19.93 -12.81 -8.74
C SER A 58 -19.05 -12.27 -9.87
N ASP A 59 -19.32 -12.71 -11.10
CA ASP A 59 -18.58 -12.26 -12.29
C ASP A 59 -18.66 -10.73 -12.46
N ASP A 60 -19.84 -10.13 -12.27
CA ASP A 60 -20.03 -8.67 -12.31
C ASP A 60 -19.18 -7.94 -11.25
N ALA A 61 -19.11 -8.48 -10.03
CA ALA A 61 -18.25 -7.89 -8.99
C ALA A 61 -16.76 -8.04 -9.31
N GLN A 62 -16.35 -9.14 -9.96
CA GLN A 62 -14.97 -9.34 -10.41
C GLN A 62 -14.59 -8.40 -11.56
N GLU A 63 -15.51 -8.13 -12.48
CA GLU A 63 -15.34 -7.15 -13.56
C GLU A 63 -15.18 -5.74 -12.98
N LYS A 64 -16.08 -5.34 -12.06
CA LYS A 64 -15.99 -4.05 -11.35
C LYS A 64 -14.69 -3.90 -10.56
N MET A 65 -14.25 -4.96 -9.88
CA MET A 65 -12.97 -4.97 -9.16
C MET A 65 -11.78 -4.75 -10.11
N THR A 66 -11.81 -5.43 -11.26
CA THR A 66 -10.76 -5.31 -12.28
C THR A 66 -10.74 -3.90 -12.89
N ALA A 67 -11.91 -3.32 -13.16
CA ALA A 67 -12.04 -1.95 -13.65
C ALA A 67 -11.52 -0.93 -12.63
N LEU A 68 -11.89 -1.07 -11.34
CA LEU A 68 -11.41 -0.21 -10.26
C LEU A 68 -9.89 -0.27 -10.13
N HIS A 69 -9.32 -1.49 -10.11
CA HIS A 69 -7.87 -1.67 -10.02
C HIS A 69 -7.15 -0.95 -11.18
N ARG A 70 -7.61 -1.16 -12.42
CA ARG A 70 -7.02 -0.52 -13.61
C ARG A 70 -7.17 1.00 -13.58
N SER A 71 -8.30 1.52 -13.11
CA SER A 71 -8.52 2.97 -12.98
C SER A 71 -7.52 3.56 -11.99
N LEU A 72 -7.41 3.00 -10.79
CA LEU A 72 -6.47 3.47 -9.76
C LEU A 72 -5.01 3.36 -10.20
N GLU A 73 -4.63 2.26 -10.87
CA GLU A 73 -3.29 2.15 -11.48
C GLU A 73 -3.04 3.31 -12.44
N MET A 74 -3.99 3.60 -13.32
CA MET A 74 -3.87 4.68 -14.30
C MET A 74 -3.78 6.04 -13.62
N ASP A 75 -4.62 6.31 -12.62
CA ASP A 75 -4.59 7.55 -11.85
C ASP A 75 -3.23 7.72 -11.17
N PHE A 76 -2.73 6.69 -10.49
CA PHE A 76 -1.42 6.77 -9.84
C PHE A 76 -0.27 6.98 -10.84
N VAL A 77 -0.34 6.38 -12.03
CA VAL A 77 0.62 6.67 -13.10
C VAL A 77 0.55 8.15 -13.51
N HIS A 78 -0.65 8.74 -13.63
CA HIS A 78 -0.82 10.13 -14.04
C HIS A 78 -0.33 11.12 -12.96
N TYR A 79 -0.66 10.86 -11.69
CA TYR A 79 -0.36 11.79 -10.59
C TYR A 79 1.03 11.62 -10.00
N PHE A 80 1.58 10.40 -9.99
CA PHE A 80 2.83 10.08 -9.31
C PHE A 80 3.90 9.49 -10.24
N GLY A 81 3.59 9.22 -11.51
CA GLY A 81 4.57 8.87 -12.54
C GLY A 81 5.30 10.12 -13.04
N GLY A 82 6.58 10.27 -12.69
CA GLY A 82 7.40 11.40 -13.16
C GLY A 82 7.64 11.44 -14.68
N GLY A 83 8.16 12.58 -15.17
CA GLY A 83 8.35 12.95 -16.59
C GLY A 83 9.41 12.19 -17.40
N GLY A 84 9.43 10.87 -17.27
CA GLY A 84 10.25 9.97 -18.07
C GLY A 84 9.77 8.53 -17.89
N PHE A 85 8.66 8.20 -18.57
CA PHE A 85 8.15 6.85 -18.86
C PHE A 85 8.18 5.80 -17.72
N HIS A 86 7.00 5.35 -17.30
CA HIS A 86 6.77 4.00 -16.74
C HIS A 86 7.72 3.53 -15.63
N ALA A 87 7.96 4.32 -14.58
CA ALA A 87 8.53 3.75 -13.35
C ALA A 87 7.49 2.94 -12.55
N GLU A 88 6.64 2.19 -13.25
CA GLU A 88 6.13 0.90 -12.78
C GLU A 88 7.38 0.06 -12.49
N SER A 89 7.92 0.23 -11.29
CA SER A 89 9.01 -0.57 -10.79
C SER A 89 8.33 -1.70 -10.02
N PRO A 90 7.95 -2.81 -10.68
CA PRO A 90 7.28 -3.91 -10.00
C PRO A 90 8.11 -4.36 -8.81
N LEU A 91 7.43 -4.94 -7.83
CA LEU A 91 8.11 -5.62 -6.75
C LEU A 91 8.78 -6.87 -7.30
N ASP A 92 10.01 -7.12 -6.84
CA ASP A 92 10.72 -8.35 -7.17
C ASP A 92 10.10 -9.51 -6.38
N PRO A 93 9.57 -10.57 -7.03
CA PRO A 93 9.01 -11.72 -6.32
C PRO A 93 10.04 -12.44 -5.44
N ASP A 94 11.33 -12.25 -5.67
CA ASP A 94 12.41 -12.96 -4.98
C ASP A 94 13.19 -12.07 -4.00
N ASP A 95 12.92 -10.75 -3.95
CA ASP A 95 13.58 -9.82 -3.03
C ASP A 95 12.62 -8.85 -2.30
N GLY A 96 13.07 -8.34 -1.16
CA GLY A 96 12.41 -7.29 -0.40
C GLY A 96 10.93 -7.58 -0.10
N TYR A 97 10.10 -6.56 -0.29
CA TYR A 97 8.67 -6.66 0.03
C TYR A 97 7.91 -7.56 -0.95
N GLY A 98 8.37 -7.70 -2.21
CA GLY A 98 7.76 -8.61 -3.18
C GLY A 98 7.94 -10.08 -2.80
N ALA A 99 9.12 -10.45 -2.29
CA ALA A 99 9.33 -11.76 -1.69
C ALA A 99 8.41 -12.05 -0.50
N ARG A 100 8.08 -11.03 0.29
CA ARG A 100 7.15 -11.20 1.41
C ARG A 100 5.72 -11.44 0.93
N LEU A 101 5.27 -10.72 -0.10
CA LEU A 101 3.95 -10.91 -0.73
C LEU A 101 3.84 -12.27 -1.42
N SER A 102 4.89 -12.70 -2.15
CA SER A 102 4.90 -13.96 -2.92
C SER A 102 4.74 -15.22 -2.07
N ARG A 103 4.96 -15.13 -0.75
CA ARG A 103 4.75 -16.24 0.19
C ARG A 103 3.28 -16.53 0.45
N ASP A 104 2.39 -15.58 0.17
CA ASP A 104 0.96 -15.77 0.31
C ASP A 104 0.35 -16.14 -1.05
N PRO A 105 -0.11 -17.40 -1.24
CA PRO A 105 -0.67 -17.84 -2.51
C PRO A 105 -2.00 -17.15 -2.86
N ARG A 106 -2.62 -16.44 -1.91
CA ARG A 106 -3.85 -15.67 -2.15
C ARG A 106 -3.56 -14.38 -2.90
N ILE A 107 -2.33 -13.87 -2.83
CA ILE A 107 -1.96 -12.56 -3.34
C ILE A 107 -1.54 -12.65 -4.80
N SER A 108 -2.18 -11.83 -5.65
CA SER A 108 -1.66 -11.52 -6.98
C SER A 108 -0.59 -10.44 -6.86
N LEU A 109 0.61 -10.72 -7.36
CA LEU A 109 1.73 -9.78 -7.23
C LEU A 109 1.42 -8.43 -7.89
N PRO A 110 1.69 -7.31 -7.20
CA PRO A 110 1.43 -6.00 -7.75
C PRO A 110 2.30 -5.70 -8.96
N ARG A 111 1.70 -5.05 -9.96
CA ARG A 111 2.38 -4.69 -11.21
C ARG A 111 3.18 -3.40 -11.09
N ALA A 112 2.79 -2.52 -10.17
CA ALA A 112 3.34 -1.19 -10.06
C ALA A 112 3.56 -0.78 -8.59
N VAL A 113 4.60 0.04 -8.38
CA VAL A 113 4.89 0.69 -7.11
C VAL A 113 5.13 2.15 -7.38
N TRP A 114 4.45 3.02 -6.64
CA TRP A 114 4.58 4.47 -6.77
C TRP A 114 5.27 5.05 -5.55
N ARG A 115 6.16 6.02 -5.77
CA ARG A 115 6.87 6.71 -4.69
C ARG A 115 6.17 8.01 -4.35
N VAL A 116 5.86 8.22 -3.09
CA VAL A 116 5.38 9.52 -2.57
C VAL A 116 6.21 9.86 -1.34
N SER A 117 7.09 10.85 -1.48
CA SER A 117 8.11 11.20 -0.49
C SER A 117 8.99 9.98 -0.08
N ASP A 118 8.94 9.59 1.19
CA ASP A 118 9.65 8.48 1.81
C ASP A 118 8.81 7.19 1.90
N TYR A 119 7.61 7.19 1.33
CA TYR A 119 6.76 6.00 1.21
C TYR A 119 6.71 5.48 -0.22
N ALA A 120 6.50 4.17 -0.31
CA ALA A 120 6.10 3.45 -1.49
C ALA A 120 4.66 2.95 -1.31
N PHE A 121 3.90 3.00 -2.39
CA PHE A 121 2.52 2.57 -2.47
C PHE A 121 2.37 1.50 -3.53
N THR A 122 1.55 0.49 -3.28
CA THR A 122 1.23 -0.55 -4.26
C THR A 122 -0.18 -1.08 -4.04
N LEU A 123 -0.86 -1.44 -5.12
CA LEU A 123 -2.19 -2.05 -5.07
C LEU A 123 -2.05 -3.57 -4.95
N VAL A 124 -2.65 -4.15 -3.93
CA VAL A 124 -2.61 -5.58 -3.66
C VAL A 124 -4.00 -6.15 -3.81
N ARG A 125 -4.12 -7.12 -4.73
CA ARG A 125 -5.33 -7.93 -4.89
C ARG A 125 -5.09 -9.29 -4.26
N ALA A 126 -6.00 -9.73 -3.40
CA ALA A 126 -5.93 -11.03 -2.76
C ALA A 126 -7.26 -11.78 -2.82
N ALA A 127 -7.20 -13.11 -2.89
CA ALA A 127 -8.37 -13.95 -2.64
C ALA A 127 -8.83 -13.77 -1.19
N ASP A 128 -10.14 -13.64 -0.99
CA ASP A 128 -10.73 -13.52 0.33
C ASP A 128 -10.83 -14.90 0.99
N PRO A 129 -10.20 -15.13 2.16
CA PRO A 129 -10.26 -16.44 2.81
C PRO A 129 -11.63 -16.77 3.42
N GLN A 130 -12.50 -15.77 3.61
CA GLN A 130 -13.80 -15.95 4.28
C GLN A 130 -14.95 -16.19 3.30
N VAL A 131 -14.81 -15.77 2.04
CA VAL A 131 -15.87 -15.90 1.03
C VAL A 131 -15.31 -16.49 -0.25
N ALA A 132 -15.81 -17.66 -0.63
CA ALA A 132 -15.35 -18.37 -1.82
C ALA A 132 -15.55 -17.53 -3.08
N GLY A 133 -14.50 -17.43 -3.91
CA GLY A 133 -14.53 -16.66 -5.14
C GLY A 133 -14.45 -15.14 -4.95
N ALA A 134 -14.55 -14.62 -3.72
CA ALA A 134 -14.38 -13.20 -3.44
C ALA A 134 -12.89 -12.80 -3.50
N THR A 135 -12.66 -11.54 -3.82
CA THR A 135 -11.34 -10.90 -3.82
C THR A 135 -11.41 -9.57 -3.09
N THR A 136 -10.31 -9.21 -2.44
CA THR A 136 -10.10 -7.90 -1.85
C THR A 136 -9.09 -7.12 -2.68
N LEU A 137 -9.25 -5.81 -2.68
CA LEU A 137 -8.28 -4.83 -3.17
C LEU A 137 -7.90 -3.92 -2.00
N SER A 138 -6.61 -3.79 -1.76
CA SER A 138 -6.02 -2.92 -0.74
C SER A 138 -4.90 -2.07 -1.33
N LEU A 139 -4.64 -0.94 -0.70
CA LEU A 139 -3.46 -0.12 -0.95
C LEU A 139 -2.47 -0.34 0.18
N HIS A 140 -1.28 -0.84 -0.13
CA HIS A 140 -0.22 -1.06 0.83
C HIS A 140 0.75 0.13 0.78
N MET A 141 0.99 0.74 1.94
CA MET A 141 1.97 1.80 2.15
C MET A 141 3.12 1.27 3.01
N PHE A 142 4.35 1.43 2.53
CA PHE A 142 5.55 0.93 3.21
C PHE A 142 6.74 1.87 2.95
N PRO A 143 7.86 1.76 3.67
CA PRO A 143 9.01 2.63 3.44
C PRO A 143 9.54 2.50 2.01
N ALA A 144 9.75 3.63 1.32
CA ALA A 144 10.25 3.67 -0.06
C ALA A 144 11.58 2.94 -0.22
N ASP A 145 12.41 2.96 0.82
CA ASP A 145 13.69 2.28 0.88
C ASP A 145 13.57 0.76 0.68
N TRP A 146 12.45 0.13 1.03
CA TRP A 146 12.25 -1.30 0.80
C TRP A 146 12.20 -1.65 -0.69
N ARG A 147 11.80 -0.70 -1.56
CA ARG A 147 11.82 -0.86 -3.02
C ARG A 147 13.02 -0.20 -3.69
N TRP A 148 13.40 0.98 -3.20
CA TRP A 148 14.47 1.80 -3.74
C TRP A 148 15.49 2.09 -2.65
N PRO A 149 16.26 1.08 -2.22
CA PRO A 149 17.26 1.26 -1.18
C PRO A 149 18.28 2.31 -1.62
N ASP A 150 18.66 3.19 -0.70
CA ASP A 150 19.76 4.12 -0.91
C ASP A 150 21.06 3.35 -1.19
N ARG A 151 21.58 3.48 -2.41
CA ARG A 151 22.82 2.83 -2.88
C ARG A 151 24.05 3.71 -2.73
N THR A 152 23.91 4.93 -2.19
CA THR A 152 25.08 5.79 -1.95
C THR A 152 26.04 5.14 -0.96
N ASN A 153 27.35 5.24 -1.21
CA ASN A 153 28.40 4.72 -0.33
C ASN A 153 28.19 3.24 0.04
N ALA A 154 27.77 2.43 -0.94
CA ALA A 154 27.34 1.05 -0.78
C ALA A 154 28.37 0.14 -0.07
N ASN A 155 29.65 0.48 -0.14
CA ASN A 155 30.76 -0.30 0.40
C ASN A 155 31.11 0.08 1.85
N THR A 156 30.36 0.99 2.48
CA THR A 156 30.60 1.40 3.86
C THR A 156 29.95 0.44 4.86
N LYS A 157 30.54 0.32 6.07
CA LYS A 157 29.94 -0.41 7.20
C LYS A 157 28.54 0.11 7.54
N ARG A 158 28.31 1.43 7.40
CA ARG A 158 27.01 2.06 7.64
C ARG A 158 25.96 1.60 6.63
N ALA A 159 26.30 1.58 5.34
CA ALA A 159 25.41 1.05 4.30
C ALA A 159 25.07 -0.43 4.52
N ALA A 160 26.06 -1.26 4.87
CA ALA A 160 25.83 -2.67 5.18
C ALA A 160 24.95 -2.90 6.43
N SER A 161 25.06 -2.03 7.43
CA SER A 161 24.19 -2.05 8.61
C SER A 161 22.75 -1.64 8.27
N ARG A 162 22.58 -0.58 7.47
CA ARG A 162 21.26 -0.13 6.98
C ARG A 162 20.54 -1.22 6.20
N ARG A 163 21.22 -1.88 5.25
CA ARG A 163 20.63 -3.00 4.48
C ARG A 163 20.16 -4.15 5.37
N ARG A 164 20.98 -4.55 6.35
CA ARG A 164 20.61 -5.61 7.30
C ARG A 164 19.39 -5.23 8.13
N ARG A 165 19.32 -3.98 8.59
CA ARG A 165 18.15 -3.47 9.30
C ARG A 165 16.91 -3.49 8.42
N MET A 166 17.01 -3.03 7.18
CA MET A 166 15.88 -3.02 6.23
C MET A 166 15.40 -4.44 5.91
N ALA A 167 16.31 -5.37 5.63
CA ALA A 167 15.96 -6.77 5.40
C ALA A 167 15.22 -7.37 6.61
N LYS A 168 15.68 -7.06 7.82
CA LYS A 168 14.99 -7.47 9.06
C LYS A 168 13.59 -6.85 9.17
N GLN A 169 13.45 -5.54 8.93
CA GLN A 169 12.15 -4.85 8.95
C GLN A 169 11.15 -5.47 7.96
N VAL A 170 11.58 -5.79 6.75
CA VAL A 170 10.75 -6.47 5.75
C VAL A 170 10.35 -7.88 6.20
N GLN A 171 11.26 -8.61 6.86
CA GLN A 171 10.97 -9.96 7.35
C GLN A 171 10.00 -9.97 8.51
N GLU A 172 10.08 -8.99 9.40
CA GLU A 172 9.23 -8.86 10.60
C GLU A 172 7.82 -8.34 10.28
N VAL A 173 7.59 -7.85 9.07
CA VAL A 173 6.27 -7.33 8.70
C VAL A 173 5.25 -8.45 8.57
N GLU A 174 4.09 -8.22 9.18
CA GLU A 174 2.92 -9.07 9.04
C GLU A 174 2.10 -8.58 7.84
N ILE A 175 1.99 -9.42 6.82
CA ILE A 175 1.07 -9.20 5.70
C ILE A 175 -0.17 -10.04 5.97
N ASP A 176 -0.94 -9.61 6.95
CA ASP A 176 -2.28 -10.13 7.17
C ASP A 176 -3.24 -8.95 7.31
N TRP A 177 -4.36 -9.08 6.63
CA TRP A 177 -5.49 -8.19 6.80
C TRP A 177 -6.75 -8.98 6.51
N THR A 178 -7.75 -8.77 7.36
CA THR A 178 -9.10 -9.24 7.10
C THR A 178 -9.92 -8.08 6.57
N TRP A 179 -10.93 -8.39 5.76
CA TRP A 179 -11.93 -7.39 5.44
C TRP A 179 -12.56 -6.86 6.74
N PRO A 180 -12.73 -5.54 6.91
CA PRO A 180 -13.18 -5.02 8.19
C PRO A 180 -14.62 -5.44 8.52
N VAL A 181 -14.84 -5.87 9.77
CA VAL A 181 -16.16 -6.28 10.25
C VAL A 181 -17.12 -5.08 10.28
N GLY A 182 -18.35 -5.26 9.82
CA GLY A 182 -19.37 -4.21 9.75
C GLY A 182 -19.22 -3.27 8.54
N ALA A 183 -18.15 -3.41 7.77
CA ALA A 183 -17.96 -2.65 6.56
C ALA A 183 -18.99 -3.03 5.49
N ASP A 184 -19.43 -4.30 5.45
CA ASP A 184 -20.37 -4.89 4.48
C ASP A 184 -21.84 -4.42 4.65
N GLY A 185 -22.09 -3.40 5.48
CA GLY A 185 -23.44 -2.96 5.85
C GLY A 185 -24.22 -3.98 6.69
N SER A 186 -23.59 -5.09 7.07
CA SER A 186 -24.14 -6.12 7.95
C SER A 186 -23.61 -5.90 9.36
N GLY A 187 -24.13 -4.85 10.01
CA GLY A 187 -23.74 -4.46 11.36
C GLY A 187 -24.82 -3.59 12.01
N ALA A 188 -25.84 -4.27 12.55
CA ALA A 188 -26.94 -3.80 13.41
C ALA A 188 -27.97 -2.85 12.78
#